data_AF-A0A2W4NK86-F1
#
_entry.id   AF-A0A2W4NK86-F1
#
_cell.length_a   1.000
_cell.length_b   1.000
_cell.length_c   1.000
_cell.angle_alpha   90.00
_cell.angle_beta   90.00
_cell.angle_gamma   90.00
#
_symmetry.space_group_name_H-M   'P 1'
#
loop_
_entity.id
_entity.type
_entity.pdbx_description
1 polymer ?
#
loop_
_entity_poly.entity_id
_entity_poly.type
_entity_poly.pdbx_seq_one_letter_code
_entity_poly.pdbx_strand_id
1 'polypeptide(L)'
;GYTVKGNTVSAPRDFHGTLKVSVTVNDGELTSAPYELSITVTPVNDAPVVTLETTPVSFFVGRQPTQITKTAEVTDPDKDAITVAEIAFDAMTYRAGSDILQYDKTETPGINGIFDQGEGVLYLIGNAPASEYTKAIRNVTYKFVVGENEVTTDSVKLITIKVNDGLLYSEPAVREIELIQGIVLDIPKYFTPNSSWNNKTWKITSLNSSDEFPEALIRVFTMRGTVVYEAKGLHNEWDGKHNGQELPTDTYYYTINLNDPYVNASFKGTVTIVR
;
A
#
# COMPACT_ATOMS: atom_id res chain seq x y z
N GLY A 1 -12.42 12.80 38.97
CA GLY A 1 -12.27 12.84 40.43
C GLY A 1 -11.20 11.85 40.84
N TYR A 2 -10.52 12.07 41.96
CA TYR A 2 -9.53 11.12 42.50
C TYR A 2 -10.22 10.14 43.48
N THR A 3 -9.52 9.07 43.83
CA THR A 3 -9.91 8.16 44.92
C THR A 3 -8.86 8.19 46.02
N VAL A 4 -9.28 7.90 47.25
CA VAL A 4 -8.39 7.82 48.41
C VAL A 4 -8.58 6.46 49.07
N LYS A 5 -7.48 5.76 49.32
CA LYS A 5 -7.45 4.50 50.08
C LYS A 5 -6.31 4.55 51.08
N GLY A 6 -6.64 4.74 52.36
CA GLY A 6 -5.64 5.03 53.39
C GLY A 6 -4.88 6.32 53.04
N ASN A 7 -3.55 6.24 52.95
CA ASN A 7 -2.70 7.38 52.61
C ASN A 7 -2.39 7.47 51.10
N THR A 8 -3.03 6.66 50.27
CA THR A 8 -2.83 6.65 48.82
C THR A 8 -3.93 7.43 48.13
N VAL A 9 -3.54 8.46 47.37
CA VAL A 9 -4.40 9.19 46.43
C VAL A 9 -4.17 8.61 45.03
N SER A 10 -5.22 8.20 44.34
CA SER A 10 -5.15 7.72 42.96
C SER A 10 -5.95 8.63 42.04
N ALA A 11 -5.26 9.24 41.09
CA ALA A 11 -5.87 10.01 40.02
C ALA A 11 -6.49 9.08 38.96
N PRO A 12 -7.39 9.58 38.10
CA PRO A 12 -7.75 8.88 36.87
C PRO A 12 -6.49 8.55 36.05
N ARG A 13 -6.57 7.48 35.26
CA ARG A 13 -5.54 7.16 34.27
C ARG A 13 -5.30 8.40 33.37
N ASP A 14 -4.03 8.66 33.07
CA ASP A 14 -3.54 9.76 32.22
C ASP A 14 -3.87 11.18 32.75
N PHE A 15 -4.20 11.30 34.05
CA PHE A 15 -4.39 12.61 34.67
C PHE A 15 -3.06 13.34 34.84
N HIS A 16 -2.98 14.55 34.30
CA HIS A 16 -1.97 15.54 34.62
C HIS A 16 -2.61 16.85 35.13
N GLY A 17 -1.89 17.60 35.94
CA GLY A 17 -2.36 18.85 36.56
C GLY A 17 -2.49 18.76 38.08
N THR A 18 -3.23 19.70 38.67
CA THR A 18 -3.30 19.83 40.14
C THR A 18 -4.56 19.20 40.70
N LEU A 19 -4.39 18.23 41.61
CA LEU A 19 -5.45 17.72 42.48
C LEU A 19 -5.50 18.54 43.77
N LYS A 20 -6.71 18.91 44.17
CA LYS A 20 -6.99 19.43 45.51
C LYS A 20 -7.56 18.31 46.37
N VAL A 21 -6.76 17.84 47.32
CA VAL A 21 -7.09 16.75 48.22
C VAL A 21 -7.38 17.32 49.60
N SER A 22 -8.61 17.13 50.07
CA SER A 22 -9.02 17.62 51.37
C SER A 22 -8.47 16.71 52.47
N VAL A 23 -7.65 17.24 53.37
CA VAL A 23 -7.05 16.51 54.49
C VAL A 23 -7.43 17.16 55.82
N THR A 24 -7.68 16.34 56.83
CA THR A 24 -7.91 16.77 58.21
C THR A 24 -6.97 16.00 59.14
N VAL A 25 -6.70 16.58 60.31
CA VAL A 25 -6.00 15.90 61.40
C VAL A 25 -6.94 15.76 62.60
N ASN A 26 -6.82 14.68 63.37
CA ASN A 26 -7.60 14.43 64.57
C ASN A 26 -6.67 14.01 65.71
N ASP A 27 -6.87 14.56 66.91
CA ASP A 27 -6.02 14.34 68.08
C ASP A 27 -6.59 13.32 69.10
N GLY A 28 -7.70 12.67 68.75
CA GLY A 28 -8.46 11.77 69.62
C GLY A 28 -9.73 12.39 70.20
N GLU A 29 -9.88 13.71 70.14
CA GLU A 29 -11.10 14.41 70.60
C GLU A 29 -11.70 15.29 69.50
N LEU A 30 -10.87 16.08 68.80
CA LEU A 30 -11.31 17.06 67.81
C LEU A 30 -10.65 16.83 66.45
N THR A 31 -11.42 17.06 65.38
CA THR A 31 -10.93 17.08 64.00
C THR A 31 -10.72 18.52 63.55
N SER A 32 -9.61 18.80 62.87
CA SER A 32 -9.33 20.11 62.29
C SER A 32 -10.33 20.48 61.20
N ALA A 33 -10.38 21.77 60.84
CA ALA A 33 -10.95 22.18 59.55
C ALA A 33 -10.17 21.50 58.39
N PRO A 34 -10.81 21.25 57.24
CA PRO A 34 -10.13 20.67 56.09
C PRO A 34 -9.06 21.61 55.53
N TYR A 35 -7.89 21.04 55.20
CA TYR A 35 -6.83 21.68 54.45
C TYR A 35 -6.80 21.11 53.03
N GLU A 36 -6.79 21.96 52.02
CA GLU A 36 -6.75 21.55 50.61
C GLU A 36 -5.29 21.33 50.16
N LEU A 37 -4.78 20.11 50.38
CA LEU A 37 -3.47 19.71 49.91
C LEU A 37 -3.45 19.74 48.38
N SER A 38 -2.53 20.52 47.82
CA SER A 38 -2.30 20.59 46.38
C SER A 38 -1.26 19.55 45.97
N ILE A 39 -1.67 18.56 45.18
CA ILE A 39 -0.78 17.57 44.57
C ILE A 39 -0.71 17.87 43.09
N THR A 40 0.47 18.19 42.57
CA THR A 40 0.68 18.38 41.14
C THR A 40 1.19 17.08 40.53
N VAL A 41 0.45 16.56 39.54
CA VAL A 41 0.85 15.45 38.70
C VAL A 41 1.43 16.03 37.42
N THR A 42 2.71 15.77 37.15
CA THR A 42 3.36 16.18 35.91
C THR A 42 2.92 15.26 34.77
N PRO A 43 2.65 15.78 33.56
CA PRO A 43 2.38 14.93 32.40
C PRO A 43 3.60 14.03 32.11
N VAL A 44 3.32 12.83 31.60
CA VAL A 44 4.31 11.89 31.08
C VAL A 44 3.99 11.72 29.61
N ASN A 45 5.00 11.87 28.76
CA ASN A 45 4.83 11.73 27.32
C ASN A 45 4.48 10.28 26.96
N ASP A 46 3.37 10.09 26.26
CA ASP A 46 2.98 8.85 25.62
C ASP A 46 3.49 8.83 24.18
N ALA A 47 3.95 7.68 23.71
CA ALA A 47 4.42 7.56 22.33
C ALA A 47 3.27 7.73 21.33
N PRO A 48 3.55 8.26 20.12
CA PRO A 48 2.57 8.30 19.05
C PRO A 48 2.19 6.88 18.59
N VAL A 49 1.10 6.78 17.84
CA VAL A 49 0.55 5.52 17.32
C VAL A 49 0.32 5.63 15.82
N VAL A 50 0.69 4.58 15.09
CA VAL A 50 0.38 4.41 13.66
C VAL A 50 -0.51 3.18 13.49
N THR A 51 -1.63 3.35 12.78
CA THR A 51 -2.49 2.23 12.37
C THR A 51 -2.69 2.24 10.87
N LEU A 52 -2.85 1.08 10.24
CA LEU A 52 -3.00 0.93 8.79
C LEU A 52 -3.59 -0.44 8.45
N GLU A 53 -3.98 -0.62 7.19
CA GLU A 53 -4.47 -1.90 6.68
C GLU A 53 -3.35 -2.96 6.61
N THR A 54 -3.68 -4.25 6.71
CA THR A 54 -2.68 -5.34 6.71
C THR A 54 -2.70 -6.18 5.43
N THR A 55 -3.71 -6.06 4.57
CA THR A 55 -3.76 -6.74 3.27
C THR A 55 -2.55 -6.36 2.43
N PRO A 56 -1.76 -7.31 1.89
CA PRO A 56 -0.58 -6.99 1.09
C PRO A 56 -0.89 -6.10 -0.12
N VAL A 57 0.05 -5.23 -0.48
CA VAL A 57 0.00 -4.50 -1.76
C VAL A 57 0.58 -5.39 -2.85
N SER A 58 -0.20 -5.70 -3.88
CA SER A 58 0.35 -6.32 -5.09
C SER A 58 1.05 -5.25 -5.94
N PHE A 59 2.36 -5.38 -6.14
CA PHE A 59 3.15 -4.53 -7.03
C PHE A 59 3.68 -5.35 -8.22
N PHE A 60 3.27 -4.99 -9.43
CA PHE A 60 3.75 -5.65 -10.64
C PHE A 60 5.06 -5.02 -11.09
N VAL A 61 6.10 -5.83 -11.26
CA VAL A 61 7.42 -5.39 -11.71
C VAL A 61 7.30 -4.53 -12.96
N GLY A 62 8.00 -3.40 -12.93
CA GLY A 62 8.06 -2.44 -14.00
C GLY A 62 7.02 -1.32 -13.91
N ARG A 63 5.94 -1.47 -13.14
CA ARG A 63 4.82 -0.50 -13.03
C ARG A 63 5.16 0.84 -12.39
N GLN A 64 4.20 1.76 -12.54
CA GLN A 64 4.21 3.02 -11.83
C GLN A 64 4.33 2.83 -10.33
N PRO A 65 4.94 3.81 -9.64
CA PRO A 65 5.00 3.80 -8.19
C PRO A 65 3.61 3.60 -7.60
N THR A 66 3.47 2.62 -6.71
CA THR A 66 2.19 2.25 -6.10
C THR A 66 2.16 2.70 -4.65
N GLN A 67 1.06 3.32 -4.24
CA GLN A 67 0.84 3.75 -2.86
C GLN A 67 0.94 2.55 -1.91
N ILE A 68 1.72 2.70 -0.83
CA ILE A 68 1.97 1.59 0.11
C ILE A 68 0.83 1.40 1.13
N THR A 69 0.04 2.45 1.37
CA THR A 69 -1.12 2.45 2.27
C THR A 69 -2.14 3.51 1.89
N LYS A 70 -3.42 3.16 1.98
CA LYS A 70 -4.57 4.06 1.79
C LYS A 70 -5.16 4.54 3.11
N THR A 71 -5.01 3.75 4.18
CA THR A 71 -5.73 3.98 5.45
C THR A 71 -4.83 4.35 6.62
N ALA A 72 -3.52 4.49 6.40
CA ALA A 72 -2.59 4.88 7.47
C ALA A 72 -3.11 6.08 8.26
N GLU A 73 -3.12 5.99 9.58
CA GLU A 73 -3.57 7.03 10.50
C GLU A 73 -2.54 7.17 11.62
N VAL A 74 -2.09 8.39 11.83
CA VAL A 74 -1.17 8.77 12.91
C VAL A 74 -1.94 9.55 13.96
N THR A 75 -1.80 9.14 15.21
CA THR A 75 -2.35 9.84 16.37
C THR A 75 -1.31 9.95 17.45
N ASP A 76 -1.42 10.98 18.26
CA ASP A 76 -0.59 11.17 19.44
C ASP A 76 -1.49 11.43 20.65
N PRO A 77 -1.37 10.67 21.76
CA PRO A 77 -2.25 10.85 22.93
C PRO A 77 -2.15 12.23 23.56
N ASP A 78 -0.95 12.82 23.59
CA ASP A 78 -0.66 14.14 24.13
C ASP A 78 -0.90 15.26 23.11
N LYS A 79 -1.08 14.88 21.83
CA LYS A 79 -1.20 15.77 20.66
C LYS A 79 0.08 16.54 20.40
N ASP A 80 1.22 15.95 20.78
CA ASP A 80 2.50 16.48 20.44
C ASP A 80 2.72 16.43 18.92
N ALA A 81 3.59 17.32 18.46
CA ALA A 81 3.93 17.38 17.04
C ALA A 81 4.88 16.23 16.71
N ILE A 82 4.62 15.57 15.60
CA ILE A 82 5.52 14.55 15.06
C ILE A 82 6.68 15.29 14.38
N THR A 83 7.90 14.76 14.59
CA THR A 83 9.14 15.36 14.08
C THR A 83 9.79 14.51 12.98
N VAL A 84 9.61 13.20 13.03
CA VAL A 84 10.10 12.26 12.02
C VAL A 84 9.17 11.05 11.85
N ALA A 85 9.06 10.56 10.63
CA ALA A 85 8.62 9.20 10.33
C ALA A 85 9.75 8.42 9.63
N GLU A 86 9.96 7.19 10.06
CA GLU A 86 10.88 6.23 9.46
C GLU A 86 10.04 5.16 8.74
N ILE A 87 10.17 5.08 7.42
CA ILE A 87 9.56 4.04 6.60
C ILE A 87 10.70 3.20 6.02
N ALA A 88 10.92 2.03 6.61
CA ALA A 88 12.09 1.21 6.37
C ALA A 88 11.69 -0.13 5.75
N PHE A 89 12.41 -0.58 4.73
CA PHE A 89 12.38 -1.98 4.33
C PHE A 89 13.04 -2.86 5.40
N ASP A 90 12.57 -4.08 5.55
CA ASP A 90 13.32 -5.11 6.25
C ASP A 90 14.57 -5.48 5.45
N ALA A 91 15.72 -5.51 6.14
CA ALA A 91 17.03 -5.71 5.53
C ALA A 91 17.16 -7.04 4.76
N MET A 92 16.40 -8.07 5.12
CA MET A 92 16.42 -9.36 4.42
C MET A 92 15.64 -9.33 3.10
N THR A 93 14.67 -8.40 2.99
CA THR A 93 13.82 -8.28 1.81
C THR A 93 14.23 -7.11 0.90
N TYR A 94 15.01 -6.17 1.43
CA TYR A 94 15.52 -5.00 0.71
C TYR A 94 16.59 -5.34 -0.34
N ARG A 95 16.50 -4.70 -1.50
CA ARG A 95 17.46 -4.74 -2.59
C ARG A 95 17.92 -3.33 -2.90
N ALA A 96 19.11 -2.98 -2.43
CA ALA A 96 19.71 -1.68 -2.66
C ALA A 96 19.76 -1.33 -4.15
N GLY A 97 19.31 -0.12 -4.50
CA GLY A 97 19.22 0.37 -5.87
C GLY A 97 18.00 -0.09 -6.67
N SER A 98 17.38 -1.24 -6.34
CA SER A 98 16.19 -1.74 -7.02
C SER A 98 14.90 -1.34 -6.29
N ASP A 99 14.86 -1.49 -4.97
CA ASP A 99 13.71 -1.12 -4.15
C ASP A 99 13.80 0.35 -3.75
N ILE A 100 12.78 1.15 -4.09
CA ILE A 100 12.76 2.59 -3.87
C ILE A 100 11.44 3.00 -3.23
N LEU A 101 11.53 3.72 -2.11
CA LEU A 101 10.40 4.49 -1.58
C LEU A 101 10.48 5.93 -2.05
N GLN A 102 9.37 6.44 -2.55
CA GLN A 102 9.23 7.81 -3.04
C GLN A 102 8.15 8.52 -2.25
N TYR A 103 8.31 9.83 -2.08
CA TYR A 103 7.38 10.67 -1.35
C TYR A 103 7.07 11.93 -2.16
N ASP A 104 5.77 12.20 -2.33
CA ASP A 104 5.28 13.46 -2.89
C ASP A 104 4.86 14.41 -1.76
N LYS A 105 5.60 15.51 -1.64
CA LYS A 105 5.38 16.54 -0.61
C LYS A 105 4.35 17.60 -0.98
N THR A 106 3.69 17.49 -2.13
CA THR A 106 2.80 18.54 -2.66
C THR A 106 1.70 18.93 -1.68
N GLU A 107 1.10 17.96 -0.99
CA GLU A 107 0.02 18.20 -0.01
C GLU A 107 0.53 18.48 1.42
N THR A 108 1.81 18.22 1.68
CA THR A 108 2.47 18.30 2.99
C THR A 108 3.82 19.00 2.89
N PRO A 109 3.87 20.26 2.40
CA PRO A 109 5.12 20.94 2.04
C PRO A 109 6.05 21.21 3.23
N GLY A 110 5.54 21.15 4.46
CA GLY A 110 6.33 21.29 5.70
C GLY A 110 7.12 20.03 6.11
N ILE A 111 6.88 18.90 5.43
CA ILE A 111 7.57 17.63 5.69
C ILE A 111 8.44 17.31 4.48
N ASN A 112 9.74 17.13 4.71
CA ASN A 112 10.71 16.75 3.67
C ASN A 112 10.98 15.25 3.69
N GLY A 113 11.03 14.62 2.51
CA GLY A 113 11.40 13.21 2.37
C GLY A 113 12.84 13.04 1.91
N ILE A 114 13.57 12.13 2.54
CA ILE A 114 14.93 11.72 2.16
C ILE A 114 14.99 10.19 2.17
N PHE A 115 15.23 9.58 1.02
CA PHE A 115 15.41 8.12 0.92
C PHE A 115 16.90 7.78 0.96
N ASP A 116 17.31 7.03 1.97
CA ASP A 116 18.61 6.41 2.04
C ASP A 116 18.59 5.09 1.24
N GLN A 117 19.22 5.10 0.06
CA GLN A 117 19.31 3.93 -0.82
C GLN A 117 20.28 2.86 -0.32
N GLY A 118 21.17 3.17 0.63
CA GLY A 118 22.06 2.19 1.24
C GLY A 118 21.30 1.34 2.26
N GLU A 119 20.54 2.01 3.11
CA GLU A 119 19.84 1.39 4.24
C GLU A 119 18.39 0.99 3.93
N GLY A 120 17.81 1.49 2.83
CA GLY A 120 16.42 1.22 2.47
C GLY A 120 15.42 1.93 3.37
N VAL A 121 15.76 3.13 3.86
CA VAL A 121 14.92 3.90 4.78
C VAL A 121 14.53 5.24 4.16
N LEU A 122 13.22 5.49 4.09
CA LEU A 122 12.68 6.81 3.80
C LEU A 122 12.41 7.54 5.13
N TYR A 123 13.10 8.65 5.32
CA TYR A 123 12.86 9.59 6.41
C TYR A 123 11.92 10.70 5.94
N LEU A 124 10.81 10.89 6.66
CA LEU A 124 9.93 12.06 6.49
C LEU A 124 10.14 12.99 7.69
N ILE A 125 10.75 14.14 7.47
CA ILE A 125 11.26 15.01 8.54
C ILE A 125 10.57 16.38 8.48
N GLY A 126 9.99 16.80 9.60
CA GLY A 126 9.35 18.10 9.77
C GLY A 126 8.58 18.14 11.08
N ASN A 127 8.54 19.30 11.74
CA ASN A 127 7.74 19.46 12.96
C ASN A 127 6.30 19.80 12.60
N ALA A 128 5.40 18.82 12.66
CA ALA A 128 4.02 18.96 12.18
C ALA A 128 3.04 18.11 13.01
N PRO A 129 1.76 18.49 13.10
CA PRO A 129 0.77 17.69 13.81
C PRO A 129 0.61 16.30 13.16
N ALA A 130 0.18 15.31 13.96
CA ALA A 130 -0.04 13.93 13.52
C ALA A 130 -0.89 13.83 12.22
N SER A 131 -1.89 14.69 12.05
CA SER A 131 -2.73 14.73 10.84
C SER A 131 -1.98 15.03 9.54
N GLU A 132 -0.88 15.80 9.59
CA GLU A 132 -0.05 16.05 8.41
C GLU A 132 0.82 14.83 8.10
N TYR A 133 1.31 14.12 9.12
CA TYR A 133 2.02 12.85 8.97
C TYR A 133 1.11 11.73 8.44
N THR A 134 -0.17 11.70 8.83
CA THR A 134 -1.19 10.84 8.21
C THR A 134 -1.23 11.04 6.69
N LYS A 135 -1.31 12.28 6.21
CA LYS A 135 -1.30 12.59 4.77
C LYS A 135 0.03 12.23 4.12
N ALA A 136 1.14 12.56 4.78
CA ALA A 136 2.48 12.33 4.23
C ALA A 136 2.77 10.84 4.02
N ILE A 137 2.44 9.98 5.00
CA ILE A 137 2.62 8.53 4.91
C ILE A 137 1.71 7.94 3.82
N ARG A 138 0.47 8.43 3.68
CA ARG A 138 -0.41 8.02 2.58
C ARG A 138 0.16 8.43 1.21
N ASN A 139 0.96 9.48 1.10
CA ASN A 139 1.61 9.87 -0.16
C ASN A 139 2.99 9.22 -0.39
N VAL A 140 3.33 8.18 0.39
CA VAL A 140 4.49 7.32 0.10
C VAL A 140 4.11 6.25 -0.93
N THR A 141 4.94 6.13 -1.96
CA THR A 141 4.81 5.13 -3.01
C THR A 141 6.03 4.25 -3.08
N TYR A 142 5.83 2.98 -3.42
CA TYR A 142 6.87 2.02 -3.70
C TYR A 142 7.09 1.91 -5.20
N LYS A 143 8.36 1.90 -5.60
CA LYS A 143 8.83 1.67 -6.97
C LYS A 143 9.89 0.58 -6.96
N PHE A 144 9.83 -0.30 -7.96
CA PHE A 144 10.88 -1.27 -8.24
C PHE A 144 11.58 -0.94 -9.56
N VAL A 145 12.91 -0.93 -9.55
CA VAL A 145 13.76 -0.79 -10.74
C VAL A 145 14.47 -2.11 -11.00
N VAL A 146 14.33 -2.65 -12.20
CA VAL A 146 15.00 -3.90 -12.59
C VAL A 146 16.46 -3.58 -12.93
N GLY A 147 17.41 -4.19 -12.23
CA GLY A 147 18.84 -4.10 -12.58
C GLY A 147 19.18 -4.84 -13.89
N GLU A 148 20.22 -4.41 -14.60
CA GLU A 148 20.62 -4.94 -15.93
C GLU A 148 20.84 -6.47 -15.98
N ASN A 149 21.08 -7.12 -14.83
CA ASN A 149 21.28 -8.56 -14.70
C ASN A 149 20.47 -9.20 -13.56
N GLU A 150 19.46 -8.50 -13.03
CA GLU A 150 18.63 -9.06 -11.96
C GLU A 150 17.60 -10.04 -12.54
N VAL A 151 17.70 -11.30 -12.11
CA VAL A 151 16.57 -12.21 -12.18
C VAL A 151 15.60 -11.78 -11.08
N THR A 152 14.57 -11.06 -11.49
CA THR A 152 13.43 -10.82 -10.60
C THR A 152 12.71 -12.15 -10.39
N THR A 153 12.30 -12.42 -9.17
CA THR A 153 11.38 -13.51 -8.81
C THR A 153 10.31 -12.89 -7.93
N ASP A 154 9.13 -13.51 -7.91
CA ASP A 154 8.10 -13.15 -6.94
C ASP A 154 8.70 -13.15 -5.54
N SER A 155 8.45 -12.08 -4.79
CA SER A 155 8.99 -11.91 -3.44
C SER A 155 8.12 -10.96 -2.63
N VAL A 156 8.14 -11.10 -1.31
CA VAL A 156 7.48 -10.16 -0.41
C VAL A 156 8.51 -9.17 0.11
N LYS A 157 8.18 -7.89 0.04
CA LYS A 157 8.89 -6.81 0.73
C LYS A 157 8.16 -6.52 2.02
N LEU A 158 8.90 -6.52 3.12
CA LEU A 158 8.38 -6.13 4.42
C LEU A 158 8.80 -4.68 4.68
N ILE A 159 7.86 -3.83 5.03
CA ILE A 159 8.10 -2.42 5.36
C ILE A 159 7.58 -2.15 6.76
N THR A 160 8.39 -1.50 7.59
CA THR A 160 7.99 -0.98 8.89
C THR A 160 7.83 0.53 8.82
N ILE A 161 6.76 1.05 9.43
CA ILE A 161 6.49 2.47 9.56
C ILE A 161 6.48 2.81 11.05
N LYS A 162 7.34 3.74 11.45
CA LYS A 162 7.39 4.31 12.79
C LYS A 162 7.33 5.83 12.71
N VAL A 163 6.74 6.47 13.71
CA VAL A 163 6.77 7.93 13.87
C VAL A 163 7.34 8.32 15.23
N ASN A 164 7.88 9.53 15.35
CA ASN A 164 8.46 10.05 16.58
C ASN A 164 8.00 11.49 16.84
N ASP A 165 7.58 11.76 18.06
CA ASP A 165 7.09 13.06 18.57
C ASP A 165 8.21 14.02 19.03
N GLY A 166 9.47 13.63 18.83
CA GLY A 166 10.66 14.31 19.35
C GLY A 166 11.24 13.68 20.62
N LEU A 167 10.51 12.75 21.24
CA LEU A 167 10.89 12.07 22.48
C LEU A 167 10.84 10.54 22.33
N LEU A 168 9.72 9.99 21.86
CA LEU A 168 9.47 8.56 21.77
C LEU A 168 9.04 8.15 20.36
N TYR A 169 9.41 6.92 19.98
CA TYR A 169 8.91 6.29 18.77
C TYR A 169 7.61 5.53 19.05
N SER A 170 6.72 5.52 18.08
CA SER A 170 5.62 4.58 18.03
C SER A 170 6.11 3.13 17.96
N GLU A 171 5.25 2.19 18.36
CA GLU A 171 5.37 0.81 17.90
C GLU A 171 5.33 0.75 16.36
N PRO A 172 6.03 -0.20 15.72
CA PRO A 172 6.08 -0.29 14.28
C PRO A 172 4.77 -0.81 13.71
N ALA A 173 4.22 -0.09 12.73
CA ALA A 173 3.19 -0.61 11.86
C ALA A 173 3.84 -1.32 10.66
N VAL A 174 3.28 -2.44 10.22
CA VAL A 174 3.90 -3.31 9.19
C VAL A 174 3.06 -3.33 7.92
N ARG A 175 3.74 -3.18 6.77
CA ARG A 175 3.16 -3.35 5.44
C ARG A 175 3.92 -4.43 4.68
N GLU A 176 3.17 -5.25 3.95
CA GLU A 176 3.72 -6.19 2.98
C GLU A 176 3.44 -5.70 1.57
N ILE A 177 4.45 -5.81 0.70
CA ILE A 177 4.31 -5.61 -0.73
C ILE A 177 4.70 -6.90 -1.43
N GLU A 178 3.76 -7.52 -2.12
CA GLU A 178 3.98 -8.65 -2.98
C GLU A 178 4.50 -8.15 -4.33
N LEU A 179 5.80 -8.33 -4.56
CA LEU A 179 6.41 -8.12 -5.86
C LEU A 179 6.01 -9.27 -6.77
N ILE A 180 5.26 -8.96 -7.83
CA ILE A 180 4.77 -9.94 -8.79
C ILE A 180 5.47 -9.70 -10.13
N GLN A 181 6.12 -10.74 -10.64
CA GLN A 181 6.82 -10.73 -11.91
C GLN A 181 5.91 -11.22 -13.03
N GLY A 182 5.87 -10.46 -14.12
CA GLY A 182 5.14 -10.84 -15.32
C GLY A 182 3.62 -10.72 -15.18
N ILE A 183 2.96 -10.79 -16.33
CA ILE A 183 1.51 -10.75 -16.42
C ILE A 183 1.03 -12.14 -16.79
N VAL A 184 0.06 -12.63 -16.03
CA VAL A 184 -0.62 -13.89 -16.35
C VAL A 184 -1.93 -13.54 -17.03
N LEU A 185 -2.07 -13.94 -18.28
CA LEU A 185 -3.31 -13.81 -19.03
C LEU A 185 -4.02 -15.17 -19.07
N ASP A 186 -5.31 -15.17 -18.83
CA ASP A 186 -6.19 -16.25 -19.30
C ASP A 186 -6.50 -15.99 -20.77
N ILE A 187 -5.93 -16.86 -21.62
CA ILE A 187 -6.09 -16.79 -23.06
C ILE A 187 -6.82 -18.06 -23.50
N PRO A 188 -8.13 -17.99 -23.80
CA PRO A 188 -8.89 -19.17 -24.17
C PRO A 188 -8.32 -19.84 -25.41
N LYS A 189 -8.19 -21.17 -25.38
CA LYS A 189 -7.69 -21.95 -26.53
C LYS A 189 -8.73 -22.11 -27.64
N TYR A 190 -10.01 -21.91 -27.32
CA TYR A 190 -11.11 -21.98 -28.26
C TYR A 190 -12.30 -21.13 -27.80
N PHE A 191 -13.18 -20.82 -28.73
CA PHE A 191 -14.47 -20.19 -28.48
C PHE A 191 -15.48 -20.63 -29.54
N THR A 192 -16.77 -20.46 -29.26
CA THR A 192 -17.90 -20.96 -30.05
C THR A 192 -18.84 -19.84 -30.47
N PRO A 193 -18.53 -19.09 -31.55
CA PRO A 193 -19.39 -18.04 -32.08
C PRO A 193 -20.82 -18.53 -32.35
N ASN A 194 -21.81 -17.65 -32.12
CA ASN A 194 -23.24 -17.88 -32.39
C ASN A 194 -23.88 -19.10 -31.68
N SER A 195 -23.17 -19.76 -30.77
CA SER A 195 -23.71 -20.86 -29.97
C SER A 195 -24.58 -20.35 -28.81
N SER A 196 -25.33 -21.26 -28.19
CA SER A 196 -26.04 -21.01 -26.93
C SER A 196 -25.12 -21.04 -25.70
N TRP A 197 -23.83 -21.36 -25.87
CA TRP A 197 -22.88 -21.55 -24.78
C TRP A 197 -22.24 -20.20 -24.38
N ASN A 198 -21.58 -20.18 -23.22
CA ASN A 198 -21.08 -18.94 -22.60
C ASN A 198 -19.84 -18.32 -23.31
N ASN A 199 -19.08 -19.09 -24.10
CA ASN A 199 -17.85 -18.62 -24.76
C ASN A 199 -18.08 -18.18 -26.20
N LYS A 200 -18.94 -17.17 -26.40
CA LYS A 200 -19.33 -16.70 -27.75
C LYS A 200 -18.25 -15.87 -28.46
N THR A 201 -17.37 -15.27 -27.67
CA THR A 201 -16.26 -14.44 -28.12
C THR A 201 -14.96 -14.97 -27.53
N TRP A 202 -13.85 -14.66 -28.19
CA TRP A 202 -12.52 -14.84 -27.65
C TRP A 202 -12.19 -13.63 -26.77
N LYS A 203 -12.35 -13.81 -25.47
CA LYS A 203 -12.10 -12.81 -24.43
C LYS A 203 -10.81 -13.17 -23.69
N ILE A 204 -9.86 -12.24 -23.64
CA ILE A 204 -8.62 -12.38 -22.89
C ILE A 204 -8.76 -11.61 -21.58
N THR A 205 -8.38 -12.21 -20.45
CA THR A 205 -8.42 -11.54 -19.15
C THR A 205 -7.06 -11.60 -18.46
N SER A 206 -6.73 -10.55 -17.71
CA SER A 206 -5.61 -10.56 -16.78
C SER A 206 -6.03 -11.29 -15.50
N LEU A 207 -5.24 -12.26 -15.06
CA LEU A 207 -5.54 -13.07 -13.86
C LEU A 207 -4.91 -12.52 -12.60
N ASN A 208 -3.71 -11.96 -12.72
CA ASN A 208 -2.96 -11.47 -11.57
C ASN A 208 -2.99 -9.95 -11.43
N SER A 209 -3.46 -9.18 -12.43
CA SER A 209 -3.48 -7.71 -12.38
C SER A 209 -4.89 -7.13 -12.59
N SER A 210 -5.22 -6.04 -11.88
CA SER A 210 -6.43 -5.25 -12.10
C SER A 210 -6.39 -4.32 -13.32
N ASP A 211 -5.22 -4.12 -13.92
CA ASP A 211 -5.07 -3.24 -15.08
C ASP A 211 -5.70 -3.85 -16.33
N GLU A 212 -6.33 -2.98 -17.14
CA GLU A 212 -7.06 -3.36 -18.36
C GLU A 212 -6.17 -3.38 -19.61
N PHE A 213 -4.90 -2.96 -19.49
CA PHE A 213 -3.91 -2.84 -20.58
C PHE A 213 -4.50 -2.20 -21.85
N PRO A 214 -4.93 -0.92 -21.80
CA PRO A 214 -5.65 -0.27 -22.91
C PRO A 214 -4.80 -0.12 -24.18
N GLU A 215 -3.47 -0.18 -24.07
CA GLU A 215 -2.53 -0.04 -25.19
C GLU A 215 -2.12 -1.39 -25.80
N ALA A 216 -2.54 -2.51 -25.23
CA ALA A 216 -2.17 -3.85 -25.70
C ALA A 216 -2.58 -4.09 -27.15
N LEU A 217 -1.65 -4.49 -28.01
CA LEU A 217 -1.92 -4.80 -29.40
C LEU A 217 -2.14 -6.31 -29.56
N ILE A 218 -3.37 -6.67 -29.90
CA ILE A 218 -3.81 -8.04 -30.17
C ILE A 218 -3.86 -8.21 -31.68
N ARG A 219 -3.26 -9.27 -32.21
CA ARG A 219 -3.38 -9.67 -33.61
C ARG A 219 -3.67 -11.15 -33.72
N VAL A 220 -4.59 -11.51 -34.59
CA VAL A 220 -4.90 -12.90 -34.94
C VAL A 220 -4.66 -13.09 -36.44
N PHE A 221 -4.08 -14.22 -36.80
CA PHE A 221 -3.60 -14.55 -38.13
C PHE A 221 -4.12 -15.92 -38.59
N THR A 222 -4.29 -16.07 -39.89
CA THR A 222 -4.41 -17.40 -40.52
C THR A 222 -3.07 -18.13 -40.53
N MET A 223 -3.06 -19.43 -40.87
CA MET A 223 -1.82 -20.19 -41.08
C MET A 223 -0.88 -19.58 -42.13
N ARG A 224 -1.40 -18.74 -43.03
CA ARG A 224 -0.63 -18.07 -44.09
C ARG A 224 -0.07 -16.71 -43.67
N GLY A 225 -0.29 -16.31 -42.40
CA GLY A 225 0.19 -15.04 -41.85
C GLY A 225 -0.70 -13.83 -42.16
N THR A 226 -1.85 -14.01 -42.80
CA THR A 226 -2.82 -12.92 -43.02
C THR A 226 -3.51 -12.53 -41.71
N VAL A 227 -3.47 -11.26 -41.33
CA VAL A 227 -4.18 -10.71 -40.17
C VAL A 227 -5.69 -10.76 -40.42
N VAL A 228 -6.44 -11.40 -39.53
CA VAL A 228 -7.90 -11.51 -39.59
C VAL A 228 -8.61 -10.75 -38.47
N TYR A 229 -7.89 -10.43 -37.40
CA TYR A 229 -8.37 -9.57 -36.32
C TYR A 229 -7.20 -8.77 -35.77
N GLU A 230 -7.44 -7.49 -35.49
CA GLU A 230 -6.51 -6.60 -34.80
C GLU A 230 -7.32 -5.73 -33.84
N ALA A 231 -6.84 -5.58 -32.62
CA ALA A 231 -7.46 -4.72 -31.62
C ALA A 231 -6.41 -4.09 -30.69
N LYS A 232 -6.77 -2.93 -30.15
CA LYS A 232 -5.98 -2.20 -29.17
C LYS A 232 -6.71 -2.18 -27.82
N GLY A 233 -6.14 -2.83 -26.82
CA GLY A 233 -6.67 -3.00 -25.46
C GLY A 233 -7.26 -4.39 -25.23
N LEU A 234 -6.97 -5.00 -24.07
CA LEU A 234 -7.48 -6.34 -23.71
C LEU A 234 -9.00 -6.38 -23.47
N HIS A 235 -9.65 -5.24 -23.30
CA HIS A 235 -11.11 -5.14 -23.20
C HIS A 235 -11.84 -5.53 -24.50
N ASN A 236 -11.13 -5.60 -25.64
CA ASN A 236 -11.71 -6.00 -26.92
C ASN A 236 -11.75 -7.52 -27.04
N GLU A 237 -12.89 -7.99 -27.52
CA GLU A 237 -13.15 -9.42 -27.73
C GLU A 237 -13.29 -9.69 -29.22
N TRP A 238 -12.95 -10.91 -29.64
CA TRP A 238 -13.09 -11.31 -31.05
C TRP A 238 -14.26 -12.29 -31.22
N ASP A 239 -15.17 -11.99 -32.14
CA ASP A 239 -16.37 -12.79 -32.41
C ASP A 239 -16.18 -13.84 -33.52
N GLY A 240 -14.95 -14.00 -34.03
CA GLY A 240 -14.63 -14.96 -35.10
C GLY A 240 -14.97 -14.48 -36.50
N LYS A 241 -15.18 -13.17 -36.69
CA LYS A 241 -15.39 -12.57 -38.01
C LYS A 241 -14.17 -11.81 -38.53
N HIS A 242 -14.10 -11.67 -39.85
CA HIS A 242 -13.19 -10.77 -40.55
C HIS A 242 -13.99 -9.99 -41.61
N ASN A 243 -13.92 -8.65 -41.58
CA ASN A 243 -14.70 -7.77 -42.46
C ASN A 243 -16.22 -8.08 -42.45
N GLY A 244 -16.76 -8.43 -41.28
CA GLY A 244 -18.18 -8.79 -41.10
C GLY A 244 -18.57 -10.20 -41.57
N GLN A 245 -17.66 -10.93 -42.21
CA GLN A 245 -17.89 -12.31 -42.64
C GLN A 245 -17.38 -13.31 -41.59
N GLU A 246 -18.14 -14.38 -41.42
CA GLU A 246 -17.75 -15.49 -40.55
C GLU A 246 -16.53 -16.23 -41.10
N LEU A 247 -15.52 -16.41 -40.24
CA LEU A 247 -14.35 -17.20 -40.58
C LEU A 247 -14.60 -18.70 -40.31
N PRO A 248 -13.99 -19.62 -41.06
CA PRO A 248 -14.21 -21.05 -40.91
C PRO A 248 -13.79 -21.59 -39.54
N THR A 249 -14.38 -22.73 -39.16
CA THR A 249 -13.94 -23.56 -38.04
C THR A 249 -12.52 -24.03 -38.34
N ASP A 250 -11.55 -23.38 -37.69
CA ASP A 250 -10.13 -23.60 -37.92
C ASP A 250 -9.31 -23.09 -36.72
N THR A 251 -8.02 -23.42 -36.71
CA THR A 251 -7.04 -22.90 -35.76
C THR A 251 -6.36 -21.66 -36.33
N TYR A 252 -6.42 -20.57 -35.57
CA TYR A 252 -5.78 -19.31 -35.86
C TYR A 252 -4.61 -19.09 -34.90
N TYR A 253 -3.66 -18.25 -35.30
CA TYR A 253 -2.48 -17.91 -34.53
C TYR A 253 -2.64 -16.51 -33.98
N TYR A 254 -2.14 -16.23 -32.79
CA TYR A 254 -2.19 -14.88 -32.24
C TYR A 254 -0.84 -14.38 -31.73
N THR A 255 -0.72 -13.06 -31.69
CA THR A 255 0.28 -12.35 -30.89
C THR A 255 -0.43 -11.30 -30.05
N ILE A 256 -0.04 -11.16 -28.79
CA ILE A 256 -0.48 -10.10 -27.89
C ILE A 256 0.79 -9.41 -27.39
N ASN A 257 0.97 -8.13 -27.71
CA ASN A 257 2.00 -7.31 -27.10
C ASN A 257 1.31 -6.33 -26.16
N LEU A 258 1.63 -6.32 -24.87
CA LEU A 258 0.96 -5.45 -23.92
C LEU A 258 1.22 -3.96 -24.18
N ASN A 259 2.31 -3.61 -24.90
CA ASN A 259 2.72 -2.23 -25.21
C ASN A 259 2.61 -1.28 -24.01
N ASP A 260 2.85 -1.83 -22.82
CA ASP A 260 2.76 -1.09 -21.60
C ASP A 260 4.16 -0.52 -21.30
N PRO A 261 4.29 0.79 -21.00
CA PRO A 261 5.60 1.42 -20.79
C PRO A 261 6.37 0.83 -19.60
N TYR A 262 5.70 0.03 -18.79
CA TYR A 262 6.19 -0.56 -17.58
C TYR A 262 6.32 -2.08 -17.67
N VAL A 263 5.43 -2.74 -18.43
CA VAL A 263 5.46 -4.20 -18.61
C VAL A 263 5.93 -4.58 -20.01
N ASN A 264 7.12 -5.15 -20.11
CA ASN A 264 7.61 -5.77 -21.34
C ASN A 264 7.18 -7.24 -21.43
N ALA A 265 5.91 -7.49 -21.77
CA ALA A 265 5.38 -8.85 -21.95
C ALA A 265 4.70 -9.03 -23.31
N SER A 266 4.97 -10.18 -23.93
CA SER A 266 4.34 -10.60 -25.18
C SER A 266 3.94 -12.06 -25.13
N PHE A 267 2.76 -12.37 -25.65
CA PHE A 267 2.19 -13.72 -25.68
C PHE A 267 1.96 -14.13 -27.12
N LYS A 268 2.12 -15.42 -27.39
CA LYS A 268 1.84 -16.01 -28.69
C LYS A 268 1.27 -17.41 -28.51
N GLY A 269 0.40 -17.81 -29.42
CA GLY A 269 -0.23 -19.12 -29.35
C GLY A 269 -1.27 -19.30 -30.43
N THR A 270 -2.20 -20.18 -30.16
CA THR A 270 -3.31 -20.50 -31.07
C THR A 270 -4.65 -20.37 -30.39
N VAL A 271 -5.66 -20.01 -31.16
CA VAL A 271 -7.06 -20.01 -30.78
C VAL A 271 -7.88 -20.72 -31.85
N THR A 272 -8.81 -21.59 -31.44
CA THR A 272 -9.68 -22.35 -32.35
C THR A 272 -11.09 -21.79 -32.36
N ILE A 273 -11.63 -21.54 -33.55
CA ILE A 273 -13.07 -21.29 -33.72
C ILE A 273 -13.76 -22.65 -33.81
N VAL A 274 -14.74 -22.91 -32.95
CA VAL A 274 -15.57 -24.13 -32.94
C VAL A 274 -17.03 -23.76 -33.25
N ARG A 275 -17.76 -24.58 -34.01
CA ARG A 275 -19.19 -24.39 -34.30
C ARG A 275 -19.96 -25.68 -34.08
#